data_AF-A0A841T6C2-F1
#
_entry.id   AF-A0A841T6C2-F1
#
_cell.length_a   1.000
_cell.length_b   1.000
_cell.length_c   1.000
_cell.angle_alpha   90.00
_cell.angle_beta   90.00
_cell.angle_gamma   90.00
#
_symmetry.space_group_name_H-M   'P 1'
#
loop_
_entity.id
_entity.type
_entity.pdbx_description
1 polymer ?
#
loop_
_entity_poly.entity_id
_entity_poly.type
_entity_poly.pdbx_seq_one_letter_code
_entity_poly.pdbx_strand_id
1 'polypeptide(L)'
;MSIFKYYIELSNDVGDTDINKRSEDFFSGLLNLLFNLNLMNMNKIKMNFPAIDLGDKERRICYQITADSTSGKIQETLYKFRNLKLYEEFDEINILIIGNKIKTRKRRFEYPEFQFNTTDNLLELNDLFKEMAKKNTSELEKILHFFESEFGNNIINLIKSVEEDKSLYIDETILRDRHVCYYAFGLGRVRLDAYIPVNFEQSLSCLILFQQPGLSDCMITLEEDSIRDLLFYGDNDSDEIEKRNFIWYIDGDKIGIKLPNNRFVTDSETVKQFCEIITRFHKNYLKVREELLSIIGATKFVEEQPGEFRILRAPKYIWESMVDFAQKHDHYWGETKWDIFHPLNLHKKDRIIMYKNHLSEIKADILAELHVKDLGSNYVDIIWKSGFTPSQSKMEGFNNLIKWRVDYTHHWIVEDFIPYLFYLDYLRNRGLLKTLFRKKKTYEKFKCEFSSQNYGIESLEFY
;
A
#
# COMPACT_ATOMS: atom_id res chain seq x y z
N MET A 1 22.68 18.64 -2.98
CA MET A 1 23.56 17.66 -2.30
C MET A 1 23.78 16.41 -3.15
N SER A 2 22.72 15.78 -3.67
CA SER A 2 22.81 14.54 -4.46
C SER A 2 23.64 14.67 -5.74
N ILE A 3 23.51 15.79 -6.46
CA ILE A 3 24.28 16.06 -7.70
C ILE A 3 25.79 16.12 -7.44
N PHE A 4 26.23 16.85 -6.40
CA PHE A 4 27.64 16.97 -6.03
C PHE A 4 28.23 15.66 -5.52
N LYS A 5 27.46 14.93 -4.70
CA LYS A 5 27.89 13.63 -4.17
C LYS A 5 28.03 12.62 -5.31
N TYR A 6 27.10 12.62 -6.26
CA TYR A 6 27.14 11.79 -7.45
C TYR A 6 28.26 12.20 -8.41
N TYR A 7 28.57 13.49 -8.58
CA TYR A 7 29.75 13.93 -9.32
C TYR A 7 31.03 13.37 -8.69
N ILE A 8 31.15 13.45 -7.36
CA ILE A 8 32.31 12.90 -6.64
C ILE A 8 32.35 11.37 -6.74
N GLU A 9 31.21 10.67 -6.68
CA GLU A 9 31.11 9.21 -6.84
C GLU A 9 31.47 8.77 -8.28
N LEU A 10 30.91 9.42 -9.31
CA LEU A 10 31.31 9.23 -10.72
C LEU A 10 32.78 9.55 -10.97
N SER A 11 33.31 10.53 -10.25
CA SER A 11 34.72 10.93 -10.32
C SER A 11 35.65 9.93 -9.64
N ASN A 12 35.15 9.11 -8.71
CA ASN A 12 35.94 8.09 -8.02
C ASN A 12 35.98 6.75 -8.78
N ASP A 13 34.99 6.44 -9.61
CA ASP A 13 34.90 5.17 -10.38
C ASP A 13 35.77 5.16 -11.65
N VAL A 14 36.23 6.32 -12.12
CA VAL A 14 37.11 6.43 -13.29
C VAL A 14 38.56 6.59 -12.80
N GLY A 15 39.35 5.53 -12.88
CA GLY A 15 40.72 5.50 -12.35
C GLY A 15 41.69 6.52 -12.97
N ASP A 16 42.37 7.24 -12.08
CA ASP A 16 43.69 7.89 -12.15
C ASP A 16 43.96 9.14 -13.02
N THR A 17 44.50 10.15 -12.32
CA THR A 17 45.26 11.36 -12.74
C THR A 17 44.56 12.55 -13.44
N ASP A 18 43.60 12.36 -14.36
CA ASP A 18 42.97 13.50 -15.06
C ASP A 18 41.82 14.19 -14.27
N ILE A 19 41.38 13.56 -13.19
CA ILE A 19 40.14 13.93 -12.48
C ILE A 19 40.35 14.93 -11.35
N ASN A 20 41.52 14.91 -10.69
CA ASN A 20 41.89 15.96 -9.72
C ASN A 20 42.00 17.32 -10.43
N LYS A 21 42.59 17.35 -11.63
CA LYS A 21 42.67 18.56 -12.47
C LYS A 21 41.29 19.08 -12.88
N ARG A 22 40.35 18.17 -13.21
CA ARG A 22 38.97 18.53 -13.54
C ARG A 22 38.22 19.08 -12.33
N SER A 23 38.44 18.51 -11.15
CA SER A 23 37.88 19.02 -9.90
C SER A 23 38.43 20.40 -9.56
N GLU A 24 39.74 20.62 -9.72
CA GLU A 24 40.37 21.93 -9.53
C GLU A 24 39.77 23.00 -10.45
N ASP A 25 39.66 22.73 -11.75
CA ASP A 25 39.09 23.67 -12.72
C ASP A 25 37.61 23.99 -12.40
N PHE A 26 36.83 22.97 -12.05
CA PHE A 26 35.44 23.15 -11.61
C PHE A 26 35.34 24.02 -10.35
N PHE A 27 36.10 23.69 -9.30
CA PHE A 27 36.07 24.48 -8.06
C PHE A 27 36.63 25.88 -8.25
N SER A 28 37.57 26.09 -9.19
CA SER A 28 38.05 27.42 -9.58
C SER A 28 36.89 28.28 -10.10
N GLY A 29 36.11 27.76 -11.05
CA GLY A 29 34.94 28.47 -11.58
C GLY A 29 33.88 28.75 -10.52
N LEU A 30 33.56 27.75 -9.70
CA LEU A 30 32.56 27.90 -8.63
C LEU A 30 32.99 28.91 -7.56
N LEU A 31 34.22 28.84 -7.08
CA LEU A 31 34.76 29.76 -6.07
C LEU A 31 34.83 31.18 -6.63
N ASN A 32 35.19 31.36 -7.90
CA ASN A 32 35.16 32.66 -8.57
C ASN A 32 33.75 33.27 -8.56
N LEU A 33 32.72 32.48 -8.85
CA LEU A 33 31.34 32.96 -8.81
C LEU A 33 30.84 33.25 -7.38
N LEU A 34 31.20 32.42 -6.41
CA LEU A 34 30.73 32.57 -5.04
C LEU A 34 31.40 33.76 -4.32
N PHE A 35 32.73 33.90 -4.47
CA PHE A 35 33.54 34.88 -3.73
C PHE A 35 34.01 36.05 -4.60
N ASN A 36 33.53 36.12 -5.85
CA ASN A 36 33.91 37.13 -6.83
C ASN A 36 35.44 37.18 -7.04
N LEU A 37 36.09 36.03 -7.14
CA LEU A 37 37.55 35.89 -7.29
C LEU A 37 37.94 35.68 -8.77
N ASN A 38 39.24 35.72 -9.04
CA ASN A 38 39.84 35.34 -10.34
C ASN A 38 40.90 34.25 -10.15
N LEU A 39 40.52 33.17 -9.48
CA LEU A 39 41.35 31.99 -9.28
C LEU A 39 41.66 31.32 -10.63
N MET A 40 42.93 30.99 -10.80
CA MET A 40 43.43 30.16 -11.89
C MET A 40 44.03 28.88 -11.34
N ASN A 41 43.94 27.79 -12.11
CA ASN A 41 44.63 26.55 -11.77
C ASN A 41 46.16 26.72 -11.90
N MET A 42 46.88 26.55 -10.78
CA MET A 42 48.32 26.74 -10.68
C MET A 42 49.10 25.68 -11.47
N ASN A 43 48.52 24.50 -11.70
CA ASN A 43 49.11 23.47 -12.57
C ASN A 43 49.24 23.93 -14.03
N LYS A 44 48.45 24.92 -14.48
CA LYS A 44 48.57 25.54 -15.82
C LYS A 44 49.78 26.47 -15.93
N ILE A 45 50.30 26.97 -14.81
CA ILE A 45 51.46 27.87 -14.75
C ILE A 45 52.75 27.06 -14.58
N LYS A 46 52.73 26.07 -13.67
CA LYS A 46 53.84 25.15 -13.44
C LYS A 46 53.27 23.78 -13.09
N MET A 47 53.65 22.77 -13.86
CA MET A 47 53.21 21.39 -13.62
C MET A 47 53.56 20.93 -12.20
N ASN A 48 52.59 20.36 -11.49
CA ASN A 48 52.70 19.95 -10.09
C ASN A 48 53.10 21.12 -9.17
N PHE A 49 52.35 22.23 -9.26
CA PHE A 49 52.61 23.38 -8.40
C PHE A 49 52.50 22.94 -6.94
N PRO A 50 53.54 23.12 -6.12
CA PRO A 50 53.56 22.54 -4.79
C PRO A 50 52.64 23.31 -3.82
N ALA A 51 51.86 22.56 -3.03
CA ALA A 51 51.10 23.00 -1.85
C ALA A 51 49.87 23.90 -2.07
N ILE A 52 49.61 24.33 -3.30
CA ILE A 52 48.39 25.06 -3.66
C ILE A 52 47.94 24.61 -5.04
N ASP A 53 46.63 24.53 -5.26
CA ASP A 53 46.06 24.10 -6.55
C ASP A 53 45.53 25.30 -7.34
N LEU A 54 44.93 26.28 -6.66
CA LEU A 54 44.33 27.47 -7.27
C LEU A 54 44.92 28.76 -6.67
N GLY A 55 45.02 29.81 -7.47
CA GLY A 55 45.55 31.10 -7.04
C GLY A 55 45.01 32.29 -7.83
N ASP A 56 44.70 33.37 -7.11
CA ASP A 56 44.36 34.68 -7.60
C ASP A 56 45.51 35.62 -7.21
N LYS A 57 46.35 35.99 -8.18
CA LYS A 57 47.54 36.82 -7.91
C LYS A 57 47.21 38.28 -7.67
N GLU A 58 46.09 38.77 -8.19
CA GLU A 58 45.68 40.17 -8.01
C GLU A 58 45.19 40.39 -6.57
N ARG A 59 44.37 39.46 -6.08
CA ARG A 59 43.90 39.48 -4.69
C ARG A 59 44.85 38.82 -3.71
N ARG A 60 45.89 38.13 -4.21
CA ARG A 60 46.89 37.40 -3.42
C ARG A 60 46.25 36.34 -2.52
N ILE A 61 45.23 35.63 -3.03
CA ILE A 61 44.53 34.54 -2.33
C ILE A 61 44.77 33.23 -3.07
N CYS A 62 44.98 32.13 -2.34
CA CYS A 62 45.12 30.80 -2.92
C CYS A 62 44.24 29.74 -2.24
N TYR A 63 44.00 28.63 -2.94
CA TYR A 63 43.25 27.48 -2.43
C TYR A 63 44.02 26.19 -2.67
N GLN A 64 44.02 25.32 -1.67
CA GLN A 64 44.28 23.89 -1.82
C GLN A 64 42.94 23.15 -1.83
N ILE A 65 42.71 22.33 -2.84
CA ILE A 65 41.58 21.41 -2.96
C ILE A 65 42.05 20.03 -2.48
N THR A 66 41.32 19.39 -1.58
CA THR A 66 41.70 18.05 -1.11
C THR A 66 40.52 17.23 -0.61
N ALA A 67 40.59 15.91 -0.80
CA ALA A 67 39.65 14.98 -0.18
C ALA A 67 40.06 14.58 1.25
N ASP A 68 41.32 14.83 1.64
CA ASP A 68 41.89 14.44 2.93
C ASP A 68 41.64 15.54 3.97
N SER A 69 40.76 15.25 4.93
CA SER A 69 40.36 16.16 6.00
C SER A 69 41.17 15.98 7.29
N THR A 70 42.27 15.23 7.26
CA THR A 70 43.11 15.01 8.44
C THR A 70 43.92 16.26 8.80
N SER A 71 44.12 16.46 10.11
CA SER A 71 44.99 17.54 10.59
C SER A 71 46.44 17.42 10.12
N GLY A 72 46.90 16.19 9.83
CA GLY A 72 48.24 15.95 9.29
C GLY A 72 48.38 16.56 7.90
N LYS A 73 47.38 16.35 7.03
CA LYS A 73 47.34 16.96 5.70
C LYS A 73 47.32 18.48 5.75
N ILE A 74 46.46 19.06 6.59
CA ILE A 74 46.38 20.52 6.77
C ILE A 74 47.75 21.07 7.19
N GLN A 75 48.39 20.47 8.19
CA GLN A 75 49.70 20.89 8.67
C GLN A 75 50.78 20.77 7.59
N GLU A 76 50.77 19.67 6.83
CA GLU A 76 51.71 19.45 5.72
C GLU A 76 51.58 20.53 4.64
N THR A 77 50.34 20.87 4.24
CA THR A 77 50.06 21.92 3.27
C THR A 77 50.59 23.28 3.74
N LEU A 78 50.27 23.70 4.97
CA LEU A 78 50.73 24.97 5.53
C LEU A 78 52.26 25.02 5.69
N TYR A 79 52.87 23.91 6.11
CA TYR A 79 54.32 23.81 6.23
C TYR A 79 55.02 23.95 4.87
N LYS A 80 54.50 23.30 3.82
CA LYS A 80 55.02 23.44 2.46
C LYS A 80 54.83 24.86 1.92
N PHE A 81 53.67 25.47 2.16
CA PHE A 81 53.38 26.85 1.76
C PHE A 81 54.42 27.83 2.34
N ARG A 82 54.76 27.69 3.63
CA ARG A 82 55.81 28.47 4.28
C ARG A 82 57.21 28.19 3.71
N ASN A 83 57.61 26.92 3.64
CA ASN A 83 58.97 26.56 3.24
C ASN A 83 59.31 26.97 1.82
N LEU A 84 58.31 26.97 0.94
CA LEU A 84 58.44 27.39 -0.46
C LEU A 84 58.25 28.90 -0.64
N LYS A 85 58.04 29.64 0.47
CA LYS A 85 57.83 31.09 0.50
C LYS A 85 56.69 31.57 -0.39
N LEU A 86 55.64 30.77 -0.54
CA LEU A 86 54.47 31.14 -1.33
C LEU A 86 53.72 32.34 -0.74
N TYR A 87 53.95 32.63 0.54
CA TYR A 87 53.44 33.83 1.21
C TYR A 87 53.97 35.15 0.61
N GLU A 88 55.07 35.13 -0.16
CA GLU A 88 55.53 36.32 -0.90
C GLU A 88 54.57 36.67 -2.05
N GLU A 89 53.88 35.67 -2.61
CA GLU A 89 52.89 35.83 -3.69
C GLU A 89 51.44 35.88 -3.19
N PHE A 90 51.12 35.16 -2.11
CA PHE A 90 49.75 35.04 -1.59
C PHE A 90 49.69 35.33 -0.09
N ASP A 91 48.87 36.29 0.33
CA ASP A 91 48.73 36.69 1.73
C ASP A 91 47.81 35.72 2.51
N GLU A 92 46.92 35.00 1.80
CA GLU A 92 45.92 34.11 2.38
C GLU A 92 45.92 32.74 1.67
N ILE A 93 45.87 31.67 2.46
CA ILE A 93 45.67 30.30 1.99
C ILE A 93 44.35 29.74 2.50
N ASN A 94 43.54 29.19 1.60
CA ASN A 94 42.31 28.49 1.90
C ASN A 94 42.46 27.00 1.60
N ILE A 95 41.75 26.14 2.33
CA ILE A 95 41.71 24.70 2.09
C ILE A 95 40.25 24.28 1.93
N LEU A 96 39.88 23.84 0.72
CA LEU A 96 38.57 23.28 0.42
C LEU A 96 38.62 21.76 0.52
N ILE A 97 37.84 21.22 1.47
CA ILE A 97 37.69 19.79 1.67
C ILE A 97 36.46 19.29 0.91
N ILE A 98 36.72 18.45 -0.09
CA ILE A 98 35.70 17.87 -0.97
C ILE A 98 35.31 16.44 -0.56
N GLY A 99 36.05 15.85 0.38
CA GLY A 99 35.84 14.50 0.90
C GLY A 99 35.00 14.45 2.19
N ASN A 100 35.36 13.52 3.08
CA ASN A 100 34.62 13.30 4.33
C ASN A 100 34.71 14.51 5.30
N LYS A 101 33.61 14.73 6.03
CA LYS A 101 33.43 15.80 7.03
C LYS A 101 34.66 16.01 7.93
N ILE A 102 35.04 17.27 8.15
CA ILE A 102 36.19 17.69 8.96
C ILE A 102 36.03 17.19 10.40
N LYS A 103 36.99 16.39 10.85
CA LYS A 103 37.04 15.92 12.25
C LYS A 103 37.81 16.88 13.18
N THR A 104 38.54 17.86 12.64
CA THR A 104 39.57 18.62 13.36
C THR A 104 39.46 20.15 13.29
N ARG A 105 38.25 20.75 13.41
CA ARG A 105 38.09 22.23 13.48
C ARG A 105 38.68 22.89 14.75
N LYS A 106 39.16 22.12 15.74
CA LYS A 106 39.62 22.63 17.05
C LYS A 106 41.14 22.91 17.14
N ARG A 107 41.92 22.64 16.10
CA ARG A 107 43.38 22.87 16.12
C ARG A 107 43.69 24.27 15.61
N ARG A 108 44.51 25.00 16.36
CA ARG A 108 45.02 26.32 15.95
C ARG A 108 46.34 26.14 15.22
N PHE A 109 46.45 26.75 14.06
CA PHE A 109 47.68 26.87 13.28
C PHE A 109 48.02 28.36 13.23
N GLU A 110 49.24 28.74 13.57
CA GLU A 110 49.66 30.14 13.56
C GLU A 110 50.96 30.28 12.78
N TYR A 111 50.95 31.18 11.82
CA TYR A 111 52.09 31.54 11.00
C TYR A 111 52.14 33.06 10.92
N PRO A 112 53.25 33.72 11.31
CA PRO A 112 53.33 35.18 11.25
C PRO A 112 53.41 35.71 9.81
N GLU A 113 53.75 34.87 8.83
CA GLU A 113 54.00 35.31 7.46
C GLU A 113 52.75 35.37 6.57
N PHE A 114 51.65 34.70 6.94
CA PHE A 114 50.43 34.63 6.12
C PHE A 114 49.18 34.36 6.97
N GLN A 115 48.00 34.67 6.42
CA GLN A 115 46.72 34.48 7.07
C GLN A 115 46.20 33.05 6.88
N PHE A 116 45.97 32.36 8.00
CA PHE A 116 45.24 31.10 8.03
C PHE A 116 44.57 30.90 9.38
N ASN A 117 43.26 30.66 9.38
CA ASN A 117 42.53 30.16 10.53
C ASN A 117 41.51 29.09 10.12
N THR A 118 41.31 28.10 11.00
CA THR A 118 40.46 26.94 10.67
C THR A 118 38.96 27.25 10.62
N THR A 119 38.53 28.44 11.05
CA THR A 119 37.12 28.83 11.03
C THR A 119 36.75 29.39 9.65
N ASP A 120 37.59 30.27 9.12
CA ASP A 120 37.31 31.01 7.90
C ASP A 120 37.96 30.35 6.68
N ASN A 121 39.16 29.80 6.83
CA ASN A 121 39.96 29.32 5.70
C ASN A 121 39.87 27.81 5.45
N LEU A 122 39.12 27.08 6.28
CA LEU A 122 38.90 25.64 6.11
C LEU A 122 37.45 25.39 5.71
N LEU A 123 37.22 25.26 4.40
CA LEU A 123 35.89 25.16 3.81
C LEU A 123 35.49 23.71 3.54
N GLU A 124 34.20 23.41 3.70
CA GLU A 124 33.57 22.19 3.18
C GLU A 124 32.55 22.53 2.09
N LEU A 125 32.09 21.52 1.35
CA LEU A 125 30.98 21.68 0.40
C LEU A 125 29.74 22.35 1.01
N ASN A 126 29.42 22.04 2.28
CA ASN A 126 28.31 22.68 2.99
C ASN A 126 28.50 24.19 3.21
N ASP A 127 29.73 24.64 3.35
CA ASP A 127 30.02 26.06 3.51
C ASP A 127 29.85 26.80 2.16
N LEU A 128 30.22 26.17 1.04
CA LEU A 128 29.90 26.69 -0.30
C LEU A 128 28.38 26.79 -0.54
N PHE A 129 27.60 25.80 -0.11
CA PHE A 129 26.13 25.85 -0.23
C PHE A 129 25.51 26.97 0.60
N LYS A 130 26.04 27.26 1.80
CA LYS A 130 25.59 28.39 2.61
C LYS A 130 25.87 29.71 1.91
N GLU A 131 27.01 29.86 1.26
CA GLU A 131 27.31 31.07 0.49
C GLU A 131 26.41 31.19 -0.74
N MET A 132 26.15 30.09 -1.44
CA MET A 132 25.23 30.04 -2.57
C MET A 132 23.80 30.46 -2.17
N ALA A 133 23.32 30.02 -0.99
CA ALA A 133 22.00 30.36 -0.48
C ALA A 133 21.82 31.86 -0.15
N LYS A 134 22.91 32.63 -0.04
CA LYS A 134 22.88 34.08 0.17
C LYS A 134 22.83 34.89 -1.13
N LYS A 135 23.00 34.24 -2.28
CA LYS A 135 23.08 34.89 -3.59
C LYS A 135 21.72 35.35 -4.09
N ASN A 136 21.71 36.44 -4.84
CA ASN A 136 20.48 36.91 -5.49
C ASN A 136 20.16 36.09 -6.76
N THR A 137 18.97 36.26 -7.31
CA THR A 137 18.50 35.51 -8.49
C THR A 137 19.47 35.58 -9.67
N SER A 138 20.02 36.76 -9.99
CA SER A 138 20.94 36.92 -11.12
C SER A 138 22.28 36.22 -10.89
N GLU A 139 22.78 36.20 -9.65
CA GLU A 139 23.97 35.43 -9.30
C GLU A 139 23.70 33.92 -9.35
N LEU A 140 22.53 33.47 -8.88
CA LEU A 140 22.12 32.07 -8.95
C LEU A 140 21.96 31.57 -10.39
N GLU A 141 21.43 32.40 -11.29
CA GLU A 141 21.35 32.10 -12.73
C GLU A 141 22.73 31.87 -13.34
N LYS A 142 23.73 32.68 -12.97
CA LYS A 142 25.12 32.48 -13.45
C LYS A 142 25.71 31.18 -12.93
N ILE A 143 25.47 30.83 -11.67
CA ILE A 143 25.92 29.58 -11.06
C ILE A 143 25.25 28.38 -11.73
N LEU A 144 23.95 28.48 -12.01
CA LEU A 144 23.21 27.46 -12.74
C LEU A 144 23.78 27.27 -14.14
N HIS A 145 23.98 28.35 -14.89
CA HIS A 145 24.56 28.29 -16.23
C HIS A 145 25.97 27.70 -16.23
N PHE A 146 26.79 28.04 -15.22
CA PHE A 146 28.10 27.43 -15.03
C PHE A 146 27.99 25.91 -14.86
N PHE A 147 27.10 25.44 -13.99
CA PHE A 147 26.84 24.01 -13.83
C PHE A 147 26.35 23.35 -15.12
N GLU A 148 25.43 23.97 -15.85
CA GLU A 148 24.97 23.46 -17.15
C GLU A 148 26.14 23.31 -18.14
N SER A 149 27.07 24.26 -18.16
CA SER A 149 28.24 24.23 -19.03
C SER A 149 29.28 23.16 -18.64
N GLU A 150 29.50 22.95 -17.34
CA GLU A 150 30.47 21.97 -16.82
C GLU A 150 29.97 20.53 -16.93
N PHE A 151 28.66 20.34 -16.80
CA PHE A 151 28.04 19.02 -16.70
C PHE A 151 27.26 18.60 -17.96
N GLY A 152 27.00 19.52 -18.88
CA GLY A 152 26.27 19.30 -20.12
C GLY A 152 24.82 18.84 -19.93
N ASN A 153 24.20 18.38 -21.03
CA ASN A 153 22.81 17.89 -21.04
C ASN A 153 22.54 16.69 -20.11
N ASN A 154 23.58 15.98 -19.65
CA ASN A 154 23.42 14.79 -18.83
C ASN A 154 22.88 15.12 -17.43
N ILE A 155 23.25 16.25 -16.83
CA ILE A 155 22.68 16.67 -15.53
C ILE A 155 21.31 17.31 -15.69
N ILE A 156 21.07 18.06 -16.77
CA ILE A 156 19.72 18.56 -17.08
C ILE A 156 18.77 17.38 -17.33
N ASN A 157 19.20 16.35 -18.06
CA ASN A 157 18.44 15.12 -18.26
C ASN A 157 18.27 14.33 -16.96
N LEU A 158 19.20 14.40 -16.01
CA LEU A 158 19.08 13.75 -14.71
C LEU A 158 18.13 14.50 -13.76
N ILE A 159 18.18 15.83 -13.74
CA ILE A 159 17.25 16.68 -12.99
C ILE A 159 15.85 16.53 -13.60
N LYS A 160 15.74 16.56 -14.93
CA LYS A 160 14.50 16.25 -15.65
C LYS A 160 14.07 14.80 -15.45
N SER A 161 14.96 13.81 -15.36
CA SER A 161 14.52 12.44 -15.05
C SER A 161 14.09 12.28 -13.59
N VAL A 162 14.48 13.19 -12.69
CA VAL A 162 13.97 13.23 -11.32
C VAL A 162 12.63 13.99 -11.25
N GLU A 163 12.40 14.95 -12.14
CA GLU A 163 11.17 15.79 -12.19
C GLU A 163 10.10 15.33 -13.21
N GLU A 164 10.47 14.59 -14.26
CA GLU A 164 9.62 14.17 -15.40
C GLU A 164 9.50 12.65 -15.54
N ASP A 165 10.12 11.85 -14.68
CA ASP A 165 9.94 10.41 -14.77
C ASP A 165 8.50 10.07 -14.35
N LYS A 166 7.62 9.97 -15.34
CA LYS A 166 6.29 9.39 -15.23
C LYS A 166 6.36 7.87 -15.03
N SER A 167 7.41 7.31 -14.42
CA SER A 167 7.60 5.85 -14.30
C SER A 167 6.45 5.19 -13.58
N LEU A 168 5.80 5.91 -12.66
CA LEU A 168 4.62 5.43 -11.95
C LEU A 168 3.29 5.85 -12.61
N TYR A 169 3.30 6.58 -13.73
CA TYR A 169 2.06 6.92 -14.42
C TYR A 169 1.49 5.69 -15.14
N ILE A 170 0.23 5.40 -14.87
CA ILE A 170 -0.55 4.39 -15.59
C ILE A 170 -2.02 4.79 -15.53
N ASP A 171 -2.68 4.80 -16.69
CA ASP A 171 -4.12 5.04 -16.76
C ASP A 171 -4.87 3.98 -15.93
N GLU A 172 -6.01 4.36 -15.38
CA GLU A 172 -6.84 3.46 -14.57
C GLU A 172 -7.18 2.20 -15.38
N THR A 173 -6.56 1.09 -15.00
CA THR A 173 -6.56 -0.16 -15.76
C THR A 173 -7.16 -1.26 -14.93
N ILE A 174 -8.13 -1.98 -15.50
CA ILE A 174 -8.76 -3.14 -14.88
C ILE A 174 -8.69 -4.31 -15.85
N LEU A 175 -7.91 -5.33 -15.47
CA LEU A 175 -7.84 -6.59 -16.20
C LEU A 175 -8.57 -7.64 -15.37
N ARG A 176 -9.68 -8.16 -15.92
CA ARG A 176 -10.55 -9.07 -15.19
C ARG A 176 -10.93 -10.29 -16.01
N ASP A 177 -10.79 -11.45 -15.40
CA ASP A 177 -11.38 -12.71 -15.82
C ASP A 177 -12.04 -13.42 -14.63
N ARG A 178 -12.39 -14.70 -14.79
CA ARG A 178 -13.04 -15.52 -13.75
C ARG A 178 -12.12 -15.93 -12.58
N HIS A 179 -10.81 -15.74 -12.69
CA HIS A 179 -9.80 -16.13 -11.69
C HIS A 179 -9.08 -14.93 -11.09
N VAL A 180 -8.91 -13.85 -11.85
CA VAL A 180 -8.10 -12.69 -11.47
C VAL A 180 -8.86 -11.40 -11.79
N CYS A 181 -8.81 -10.43 -10.86
CA CYS A 181 -9.12 -9.04 -11.13
C CYS A 181 -7.93 -8.19 -10.69
N TYR A 182 -7.13 -7.78 -11.65
CA TYR A 182 -5.99 -6.89 -11.44
C TYR A 182 -6.42 -5.45 -11.72
N TYR A 183 -6.11 -4.57 -10.77
CA TYR A 183 -6.35 -3.14 -10.83
C TYR A 183 -4.98 -2.43 -10.79
N ALA A 184 -4.77 -1.45 -11.65
CA ALA A 184 -3.61 -0.57 -11.58
C ALA A 184 -4.00 0.87 -11.90
N PHE A 185 -3.47 1.81 -11.11
CA PHE A 185 -3.66 3.23 -11.36
C PHE A 185 -2.51 4.03 -10.76
N GLY A 186 -2.01 5.02 -11.50
CA GLY A 186 -0.90 5.84 -11.04
C GLY A 186 -0.83 7.19 -11.73
N LEU A 187 -0.51 8.21 -10.95
CA LEU A 187 -0.55 9.62 -11.36
C LEU A 187 0.84 10.24 -11.52
N GLY A 188 1.88 9.40 -11.53
CA GLY A 188 3.27 9.80 -11.76
C GLY A 188 4.09 9.87 -10.48
N ARG A 189 3.55 10.35 -9.34
CA ARG A 189 4.28 10.30 -8.04
C ARG A 189 3.94 9.08 -7.21
N VAL A 190 2.76 8.52 -7.43
CA VAL A 190 2.26 7.36 -6.72
C VAL A 190 1.62 6.41 -7.73
N ARG A 191 1.83 5.11 -7.53
CA ARG A 191 1.15 4.04 -8.25
C ARG A 191 0.67 2.99 -7.28
N LEU A 192 -0.51 2.47 -7.55
CA LEU A 192 -1.07 1.33 -6.85
C LEU A 192 -1.40 0.22 -7.85
N ASP A 193 -0.94 -0.98 -7.52
CA ASP A 193 -1.28 -2.23 -8.19
C ASP A 193 -2.04 -3.10 -7.18
N ALA A 194 -3.14 -3.71 -7.56
CA ALA A 194 -3.95 -4.50 -6.63
C ALA A 194 -4.58 -5.73 -7.28
N TYR A 195 -4.82 -6.74 -6.45
CA TYR A 195 -5.61 -7.91 -6.78
C TYR A 195 -6.91 -7.86 -5.99
N ILE A 196 -8.00 -7.55 -6.69
CA ILE A 196 -9.34 -7.49 -6.14
C ILE A 196 -9.95 -8.91 -6.13
N PRO A 197 -10.52 -9.40 -5.02
CA PRO A 197 -11.11 -10.73 -4.94
C PRO A 197 -12.25 -10.94 -5.94
N VAL A 198 -12.15 -11.99 -6.77
CA VAL A 198 -13.23 -12.41 -7.70
C VAL A 198 -14.10 -13.54 -7.14
N ASN A 199 -13.84 -13.97 -5.91
CA ASN A 199 -14.69 -14.88 -5.13
C ASN A 199 -14.44 -14.64 -3.63
N PHE A 200 -15.16 -15.36 -2.78
CA PHE A 200 -15.09 -15.19 -1.32
C PHE A 200 -13.92 -15.90 -0.64
N GLU A 201 -13.16 -16.73 -1.36
CA GLU A 201 -11.96 -17.40 -0.83
C GLU A 201 -10.66 -16.63 -1.13
N GLN A 202 -10.73 -15.56 -1.94
CA GLN A 202 -9.60 -14.71 -2.25
C GLN A 202 -9.56 -13.49 -1.34
N SER A 203 -8.36 -13.06 -0.98
CA SER A 203 -8.12 -11.86 -0.17
C SER A 203 -7.64 -10.70 -1.03
N LEU A 204 -8.06 -9.49 -0.67
CA LEU A 204 -7.59 -8.25 -1.26
C LEU A 204 -6.11 -8.03 -0.93
N SER A 205 -5.35 -7.57 -1.91
CA SER A 205 -3.97 -7.13 -1.69
C SER A 205 -3.60 -5.99 -2.63
N CYS A 206 -2.65 -5.16 -2.21
CA CYS A 206 -2.10 -4.12 -3.07
C CYS A 206 -0.59 -3.91 -2.85
N LEU A 207 0.07 -3.40 -3.87
CA LEU A 207 1.42 -2.87 -3.88
C LEU A 207 1.34 -1.38 -4.17
N ILE A 208 2.05 -0.58 -3.38
CA ILE A 208 2.13 0.87 -3.52
C ILE A 208 3.58 1.26 -3.77
N LEU A 209 3.78 2.10 -4.78
CA LEU A 209 5.06 2.65 -5.18
C LEU A 209 5.01 4.17 -5.02
N PHE A 210 6.08 4.74 -4.48
CA PHE A 210 6.24 6.18 -4.31
C PHE A 210 7.49 6.65 -5.05
N GLN A 211 7.32 7.66 -5.90
CA GLN A 211 8.42 8.33 -6.55
C GLN A 211 8.92 9.47 -5.68
N GLN A 212 9.72 9.10 -4.67
CA GLN A 212 10.30 10.05 -3.74
C GLN A 212 11.77 9.68 -3.47
N PRO A 213 12.68 10.68 -3.34
CA PRO A 213 14.05 10.43 -2.92
C PRO A 213 14.11 9.60 -1.63
N GLY A 214 14.79 8.45 -1.70
CA GLY A 214 14.93 7.51 -0.57
C GLY A 214 13.81 6.46 -0.46
N LEU A 215 12.78 6.52 -1.30
CA LEU A 215 11.70 5.51 -1.38
C LEU A 215 11.47 4.98 -2.79
N SER A 216 12.20 5.46 -3.80
CA SER A 216 12.03 5.08 -5.20
C SER A 216 12.14 3.57 -5.47
N ASP A 217 12.95 2.86 -4.68
CA ASP A 217 13.12 1.40 -4.76
C ASP A 217 12.27 0.63 -3.73
N CYS A 218 11.40 1.33 -2.99
CA CYS A 218 10.59 0.73 -1.94
C CYS A 218 9.25 0.22 -2.50
N MET A 219 8.98 -1.07 -2.30
CA MET A 219 7.73 -1.73 -2.65
C MET A 219 6.91 -1.98 -1.39
N ILE A 220 5.82 -1.23 -1.20
CA ILE A 220 4.99 -1.35 0.00
C ILE A 220 3.77 -2.20 -0.30
N THR A 221 3.75 -3.42 0.24
CA THR A 221 2.62 -4.36 0.08
C THR A 221 1.70 -4.32 1.30
N LEU A 222 0.38 -4.32 1.05
CA LEU A 222 -0.65 -4.38 2.09
C LEU A 222 -1.61 -5.53 1.84
N GLU A 223 -2.07 -6.13 2.93
CA GLU A 223 -3.09 -7.19 2.96
C GLU A 223 -4.47 -6.61 3.27
N GLU A 224 -5.52 -7.41 3.07
CA GLU A 224 -6.93 -7.01 3.15
C GLU A 224 -7.29 -6.18 4.40
N ASP A 225 -6.92 -6.65 5.59
CA ASP A 225 -7.24 -5.96 6.85
C ASP A 225 -6.58 -4.57 6.90
N SER A 226 -5.30 -4.49 6.51
CA SER A 226 -4.58 -3.21 6.45
C SER A 226 -5.20 -2.27 5.41
N ILE A 227 -5.63 -2.79 4.26
CA ILE A 227 -6.25 -1.97 3.23
C ILE A 227 -7.58 -1.39 3.73
N ARG A 228 -8.43 -2.23 4.35
CA ARG A 228 -9.74 -1.80 4.86
C ARG A 228 -9.61 -0.76 5.97
N ASP A 229 -8.77 -1.04 6.97
CA ASP A 229 -8.68 -0.20 8.17
C ASP A 229 -7.89 1.10 7.93
N LEU A 230 -6.93 1.07 7.00
CA LEU A 230 -6.03 2.19 6.77
C LEU A 230 -6.39 3.01 5.52
N LEU A 231 -6.62 2.35 4.38
CA LEU A 231 -6.81 3.02 3.09
C LEU A 231 -8.28 3.38 2.85
N PHE A 232 -9.19 2.44 3.07
CA PHE A 232 -10.63 2.65 2.80
C PHE A 232 -11.35 3.42 3.91
N TYR A 233 -10.76 3.48 5.11
CA TYR A 233 -11.31 4.27 6.19
C TYR A 233 -11.30 5.77 5.85
N GLY A 234 -12.45 6.42 6.05
CA GLY A 234 -12.62 7.86 5.77
C GLY A 234 -12.75 8.20 4.28
N ASP A 235 -12.74 7.21 3.39
CA ASP A 235 -12.87 7.42 1.94
C ASP A 235 -14.28 7.87 1.52
N ASN A 236 -15.30 7.55 2.32
CA ASN A 236 -16.69 7.84 2.00
C ASN A 236 -17.12 9.29 2.29
N ASP A 237 -16.35 10.09 3.04
CA ASP A 237 -16.90 11.28 3.71
C ASP A 237 -16.08 12.59 3.68
N SER A 238 -14.93 12.70 2.99
CA SER A 238 -14.39 14.04 2.64
C SER A 238 -13.16 14.01 1.74
N ASP A 239 -13.09 14.98 0.83
CA ASP A 239 -11.87 15.43 0.12
C ASP A 239 -10.77 15.98 1.05
N GLU A 240 -11.01 15.98 2.37
CA GLU A 240 -10.09 16.49 3.38
C GLU A 240 -9.03 15.44 3.70
N ILE A 241 -7.81 15.73 3.27
CA ILE A 241 -6.61 14.92 3.53
C ILE A 241 -6.47 14.57 5.01
N GLU A 242 -6.83 15.48 5.91
CA GLU A 242 -6.73 15.32 7.37
C GLU A 242 -7.54 14.15 7.94
N LYS A 243 -8.59 13.70 7.24
CA LYS A 243 -9.43 12.59 7.70
C LYS A 243 -8.92 11.21 7.29
N ARG A 244 -7.83 11.14 6.51
CA ARG A 244 -7.25 9.88 6.05
C ARG A 244 -6.41 9.23 7.15
N ASN A 245 -6.71 7.98 7.50
CA ASN A 245 -6.03 7.25 8.59
C ASN A 245 -4.52 7.06 8.38
N PHE A 246 -4.06 7.08 7.12
CA PHE A 246 -2.63 7.01 6.79
C PHE A 246 -1.88 8.34 6.94
N ILE A 247 -2.56 9.44 7.28
CA ILE A 247 -1.93 10.73 7.56
C ILE A 247 -1.58 10.80 9.05
N TRP A 248 -0.29 10.98 9.33
CA TRP A 248 0.24 11.02 10.69
C TRP A 248 0.29 12.45 11.24
N TYR A 249 0.76 13.41 10.43
CA TYR A 249 0.78 14.82 10.78
C TYR A 249 0.89 15.68 9.51
N ILE A 250 0.53 16.96 9.65
CA ILE A 250 0.70 17.99 8.63
C ILE A 250 1.45 19.17 9.28
N ASP A 251 2.56 19.57 8.70
CA ASP A 251 3.39 20.71 9.13
C ASP A 251 3.85 21.53 7.91
N GLY A 252 3.04 22.51 7.52
CA GLY A 252 3.24 23.28 6.28
C GLY A 252 3.25 22.36 5.06
N ASP A 253 4.34 22.39 4.29
CA ASP A 253 4.51 21.54 3.09
C ASP A 253 4.95 20.10 3.40
N LYS A 254 5.17 19.75 4.67
CA LYS A 254 5.60 18.43 5.10
C LYS A 254 4.43 17.63 5.65
N ILE A 255 4.09 16.54 4.98
CA ILE A 255 3.03 15.64 5.39
C ILE A 255 3.62 14.29 5.77
N GLY A 256 3.40 13.85 6.99
CA GLY A 256 3.82 12.54 7.46
C GLY A 256 2.82 11.48 7.03
N ILE A 257 3.26 10.47 6.27
CA ILE A 257 2.49 9.26 5.97
C ILE A 257 2.89 8.15 6.94
N LYS A 258 1.90 7.45 7.48
CA LYS A 258 2.05 6.23 8.28
C LYS A 258 1.29 5.09 7.60
N LEU A 259 2.07 4.21 7.00
CA LEU A 259 1.65 2.85 6.62
C LEU A 259 2.14 1.88 7.71
N PRO A 260 1.75 0.59 7.72
CA PRO A 260 2.02 -0.31 8.85
C PRO A 260 3.46 -0.28 9.38
N ASN A 261 4.41 -0.93 8.70
CA ASN A 261 5.83 -0.92 9.08
C ASN A 261 6.62 0.22 8.42
N ASN A 262 5.94 1.22 7.86
CA ASN A 262 6.56 2.29 7.06
C ASN A 262 6.08 3.67 7.49
N ARG A 263 7.00 4.59 7.78
CA ARG A 263 6.69 5.99 8.07
C ARG A 263 7.65 6.87 7.31
N PHE A 264 7.13 7.87 6.63
CA PHE A 264 7.93 8.81 5.85
C PHE A 264 7.22 10.14 5.70
N VAL A 265 7.98 11.15 5.29
CA VAL A 265 7.49 12.51 5.06
C VAL A 265 7.47 12.77 3.57
N THR A 266 6.40 13.37 3.07
CA THR A 266 6.22 13.71 1.66
C THR A 266 5.56 15.09 1.51
N ASP A 267 5.36 15.52 0.26
CA ASP A 267 4.72 16.80 -0.09
C ASP A 267 3.21 16.66 -0.37
N SER A 268 2.52 17.81 -0.44
CA SER A 268 1.06 17.86 -0.66
C SER A 268 0.60 17.25 -1.99
N GLU A 269 1.40 17.37 -3.05
CA GLU A 269 1.03 16.84 -4.37
C GLU A 269 1.04 15.31 -4.38
N THR A 270 2.08 14.71 -3.78
CA THR A 270 2.17 13.25 -3.61
C THR A 270 0.98 12.70 -2.82
N VAL A 271 0.57 13.39 -1.74
CA VAL A 271 -0.59 12.97 -0.93
C VAL A 271 -1.90 13.09 -1.72
N LYS A 272 -2.12 14.16 -2.48
CA LYS A 272 -3.32 14.33 -3.31
C LYS A 272 -3.45 13.19 -4.32
N GLN A 273 -2.36 12.84 -5.00
CA GLN A 273 -2.35 11.70 -5.92
C GLN A 273 -2.66 10.39 -5.20
N PHE A 274 -2.06 10.17 -4.03
CA PHE A 274 -2.32 8.96 -3.26
C PHE A 274 -3.80 8.86 -2.86
N CYS A 275 -4.40 9.94 -2.34
CA CYS A 275 -5.82 10.00 -2.00
C CYS A 275 -6.72 9.68 -3.20
N GLU A 276 -6.50 10.31 -4.35
CA GLU A 276 -7.31 10.06 -5.55
C GLU A 276 -7.20 8.58 -5.99
N ILE A 277 -5.99 8.01 -5.96
CA ILE A 277 -5.78 6.61 -6.31
C ILE A 277 -6.54 5.67 -5.36
N ILE A 278 -6.52 5.95 -4.05
CA ILE A 278 -7.26 5.16 -3.05
C ILE A 278 -8.76 5.27 -3.26
N THR A 279 -9.31 6.47 -3.51
CA THR A 279 -10.74 6.68 -3.78
C THR A 279 -11.20 5.85 -4.99
N ARG A 280 -10.45 5.89 -6.09
CA ARG A 280 -10.75 5.11 -7.30
C ARG A 280 -10.64 3.62 -7.06
N PHE A 281 -9.62 3.19 -6.34
CA PHE A 281 -9.41 1.79 -6.00
C PHE A 281 -10.55 1.24 -5.13
N HIS A 282 -10.94 1.96 -4.08
CA HIS A 282 -12.03 1.58 -3.19
C HIS A 282 -13.36 1.46 -3.93
N LYS A 283 -13.69 2.42 -4.81
CA LYS A 283 -14.89 2.37 -5.65
C LYS A 283 -14.93 1.10 -6.51
N ASN A 284 -13.82 0.71 -7.12
CA ASN A 284 -13.75 -0.50 -7.93
C ASN A 284 -13.87 -1.78 -7.08
N TYR A 285 -13.25 -1.80 -5.90
CA TYR A 285 -13.41 -2.88 -4.93
C TYR A 285 -14.89 -3.06 -4.53
N LEU A 286 -15.59 -1.98 -4.18
CA LEU A 286 -17.00 -2.01 -3.79
C LEU A 286 -17.87 -2.53 -4.94
N LYS A 287 -17.63 -2.08 -6.17
CA LYS A 287 -18.35 -2.56 -7.36
C LYS A 287 -18.19 -4.08 -7.54
N VAL A 288 -16.97 -4.61 -7.46
CA VAL A 288 -16.74 -6.05 -7.59
C VAL A 288 -17.40 -6.81 -6.44
N ARG A 289 -17.32 -6.31 -5.20
CA ARG A 289 -17.99 -6.91 -4.04
C ARG A 289 -19.52 -6.97 -4.22
N GLU A 290 -20.14 -5.90 -4.67
CA GLU A 290 -21.58 -5.84 -4.93
C GLU A 290 -22.01 -6.87 -5.99
N GLU A 291 -21.25 -6.98 -7.08
CA GLU A 291 -21.50 -7.99 -8.11
C GLU A 291 -21.42 -9.42 -7.56
N LEU A 292 -20.42 -9.73 -6.73
CA LEU A 292 -20.29 -11.06 -6.12
C LEU A 292 -21.43 -11.38 -5.17
N LEU A 293 -21.84 -10.42 -4.33
CA LEU A 293 -23.00 -10.57 -3.43
C LEU A 293 -24.29 -10.76 -4.23
N SER A 294 -24.46 -10.05 -5.35
CA SER A 294 -25.62 -10.16 -6.23
C SER A 294 -25.73 -11.56 -6.85
N ILE A 295 -24.62 -12.10 -7.36
CA ILE A 295 -24.55 -13.47 -7.93
C ILE A 295 -25.07 -14.50 -6.94
N ILE A 296 -24.61 -14.46 -5.69
CA ILE A 296 -25.01 -15.43 -4.67
C ILE A 296 -26.32 -15.07 -3.95
N GLY A 297 -26.91 -13.90 -4.22
CA GLY A 297 -28.13 -13.43 -3.57
C GLY A 297 -27.97 -13.03 -2.11
N ALA A 298 -26.80 -12.51 -1.75
CA ALA A 298 -26.42 -12.17 -0.37
C ALA A 298 -26.48 -10.67 -0.06
N THR A 299 -26.94 -9.81 -0.98
CA THR A 299 -26.89 -8.34 -0.84
C THR A 299 -27.60 -7.79 0.40
N LYS A 300 -28.52 -8.55 0.98
CA LYS A 300 -29.31 -8.17 2.17
C LYS A 300 -28.95 -8.97 3.43
N PHE A 301 -27.85 -9.71 3.42
CA PHE A 301 -27.47 -10.59 4.52
C PHE A 301 -26.11 -10.18 5.11
N VAL A 302 -25.94 -10.42 6.41
CA VAL A 302 -24.66 -10.15 7.09
C VAL A 302 -23.66 -11.23 6.75
N GLU A 303 -22.49 -10.84 6.24
CA GLU A 303 -21.32 -11.71 6.13
C GLU A 303 -20.62 -11.78 7.50
N GLU A 304 -20.55 -12.98 8.10
CA GLU A 304 -19.85 -13.19 9.39
C GLU A 304 -18.36 -13.43 9.19
N GLN A 305 -18.05 -14.18 8.14
CA GLN A 305 -16.74 -14.56 7.68
C GLN A 305 -16.78 -14.59 6.15
N PRO A 306 -15.63 -14.50 5.46
CA PRO A 306 -15.60 -14.53 4.00
C PRO A 306 -16.40 -15.72 3.43
N GLY A 307 -17.51 -15.41 2.73
CA GLY A 307 -18.40 -16.41 2.12
C GLY A 307 -19.42 -17.07 3.04
N GLU A 308 -19.50 -16.65 4.31
CA GLU A 308 -20.43 -17.18 5.31
C GLU A 308 -21.47 -16.14 5.70
N PHE A 309 -22.75 -16.43 5.44
CA PHE A 309 -23.82 -15.43 5.58
C PHE A 309 -24.81 -15.84 6.66
N ARG A 310 -25.03 -14.96 7.63
CA ARG A 310 -26.06 -15.15 8.65
C ARG A 310 -27.43 -14.93 8.02
N ILE A 311 -28.26 -15.97 7.96
CA ILE A 311 -29.56 -15.94 7.28
C ILE A 311 -30.76 -15.90 8.22
N LEU A 312 -30.68 -16.54 9.40
CA LEU A 312 -31.73 -16.46 10.40
C LEU A 312 -31.21 -16.69 11.81
N ARG A 313 -31.97 -16.23 12.80
CA ARG A 313 -31.84 -16.63 14.19
C ARG A 313 -33.07 -17.43 14.62
N ALA A 314 -32.84 -18.57 15.27
CA ALA A 314 -33.93 -19.44 15.71
C ALA A 314 -33.63 -20.09 17.06
N PRO A 315 -34.67 -20.52 17.81
CA PRO A 315 -34.50 -21.36 18.98
C PRO A 315 -33.77 -22.67 18.65
N LYS A 316 -32.92 -23.14 19.57
CA LYS A 316 -32.15 -24.39 19.44
C LYS A 316 -33.01 -25.59 19.06
N TYR A 317 -34.19 -25.73 19.67
CA TYR A 317 -35.08 -26.87 19.42
C TYR A 317 -35.58 -26.91 17.97
N ILE A 318 -35.75 -25.76 17.30
CA ILE A 318 -36.15 -25.69 15.89
C ILE A 318 -35.02 -26.21 15.01
N TRP A 319 -33.79 -25.75 15.26
CA TRP A 319 -32.61 -26.25 14.56
C TRP A 319 -32.41 -27.76 14.76
N GLU A 320 -32.51 -28.24 16.00
CA GLU A 320 -32.40 -29.67 16.30
C GLU A 320 -33.47 -30.48 15.57
N SER A 321 -34.69 -29.95 15.45
CA SER A 321 -35.77 -30.58 14.68
C SER A 321 -35.49 -30.59 13.18
N MET A 322 -34.89 -29.52 12.63
CA MET A 322 -34.44 -29.48 11.23
C MET A 322 -33.36 -30.54 10.97
N VAL A 323 -32.37 -30.68 11.86
CA VAL A 323 -31.32 -31.70 11.74
C VAL A 323 -31.91 -33.11 11.81
N ASP A 324 -32.81 -33.36 12.77
CA ASP A 324 -33.46 -34.67 12.92
C ASP A 324 -34.34 -35.05 11.74
N PHE A 325 -34.96 -34.06 11.09
CA PHE A 325 -35.67 -34.24 9.84
C PHE A 325 -34.71 -34.55 8.68
N ALA A 326 -33.66 -33.74 8.52
CA ALA A 326 -32.66 -33.91 7.46
C ALA A 326 -32.00 -35.31 7.52
N GLN A 327 -31.71 -35.81 8.72
CA GLN A 327 -31.15 -37.16 8.91
C GLN A 327 -32.08 -38.30 8.45
N LYS A 328 -33.39 -38.08 8.40
CA LYS A 328 -34.39 -39.07 7.95
C LYS A 328 -34.74 -38.94 6.47
N HIS A 329 -34.36 -37.83 5.84
CA HIS A 329 -34.70 -37.47 4.47
C HIS A 329 -33.43 -37.46 3.59
N ASP A 330 -32.78 -38.62 3.56
CA ASP A 330 -31.54 -38.86 2.81
C ASP A 330 -31.78 -38.79 1.30
N HIS A 331 -30.97 -37.97 0.62
CA HIS A 331 -31.01 -37.82 -0.83
C HIS A 331 -30.73 -39.10 -1.63
N TYR A 332 -30.04 -40.10 -1.07
CA TYR A 332 -29.67 -41.34 -1.78
C TYR A 332 -30.85 -42.28 -2.05
N TRP A 333 -31.88 -42.27 -1.19
CA TRP A 333 -32.89 -43.35 -1.18
C TRP A 333 -34.34 -42.87 -1.17
N GLY A 334 -34.60 -41.58 -0.97
CA GLY A 334 -35.97 -41.08 -0.81
C GLY A 334 -36.63 -40.59 -2.11
N GLU A 335 -37.94 -40.80 -2.20
CA GLU A 335 -38.76 -40.52 -3.39
C GLU A 335 -39.52 -39.19 -3.31
N THR A 336 -39.37 -38.43 -2.22
CA THR A 336 -40.09 -37.19 -1.99
C THR A 336 -39.22 -35.97 -2.28
N LYS A 337 -39.87 -34.82 -2.46
CA LYS A 337 -39.19 -33.53 -2.63
C LYS A 337 -38.30 -33.12 -1.44
N TRP A 338 -38.46 -33.77 -0.28
CA TRP A 338 -37.71 -33.49 0.94
C TRP A 338 -36.44 -34.32 1.05
N ASP A 339 -36.29 -35.36 0.25
CA ASP A 339 -35.15 -36.27 0.26
C ASP A 339 -34.00 -35.65 -0.54
N ILE A 340 -33.42 -34.62 0.07
CA ILE A 340 -32.39 -33.74 -0.50
C ILE A 340 -31.23 -33.50 0.48
N PHE A 341 -31.15 -34.25 1.58
CA PHE A 341 -30.12 -34.02 2.58
C PHE A 341 -29.04 -35.08 2.55
N HIS A 342 -27.80 -34.69 2.83
CA HIS A 342 -26.74 -35.66 3.11
C HIS A 342 -26.96 -36.27 4.50
N PRO A 343 -27.02 -37.60 4.63
CA PRO A 343 -27.07 -38.26 5.94
C PRO A 343 -25.72 -38.08 6.62
N LEU A 344 -25.69 -37.35 7.73
CA LEU A 344 -24.47 -37.13 8.49
C LEU A 344 -24.56 -37.88 9.82
N ASN A 345 -23.54 -38.69 10.14
CA ASN A 345 -23.43 -39.34 11.44
C ASN A 345 -22.90 -38.34 12.48
N LEU A 346 -23.78 -37.42 12.89
CA LEU A 346 -23.41 -36.26 13.71
C LEU A 346 -23.61 -36.55 15.20
N HIS A 347 -22.50 -36.67 15.93
CA HIS A 347 -22.52 -36.52 17.39
C HIS A 347 -22.85 -35.07 17.80
N LYS A 348 -22.44 -34.09 16.99
CA LYS A 348 -22.76 -32.66 17.14
C LYS A 348 -23.70 -32.25 16.01
N LYS A 349 -24.96 -31.94 16.33
CA LYS A 349 -25.99 -31.47 15.39
C LYS A 349 -25.67 -30.04 14.90
N ASP A 350 -24.52 -29.84 14.26
CA ASP A 350 -23.96 -28.51 13.95
C ASP A 350 -24.13 -28.08 12.49
N ARG A 351 -24.55 -29.00 11.60
CA ARG A 351 -24.67 -28.71 10.18
C ARG A 351 -25.79 -29.48 9.48
N ILE A 352 -26.27 -28.92 8.37
CA ILE A 352 -27.14 -29.55 7.38
C ILE A 352 -26.54 -29.30 6.01
N ILE A 353 -26.42 -30.34 5.18
CA ILE A 353 -25.92 -30.22 3.81
C ILE A 353 -27.02 -30.64 2.85
N MET A 354 -27.36 -29.74 1.92
CA MET A 354 -28.38 -29.97 0.90
C MET A 354 -27.71 -30.45 -0.39
N TYR A 355 -28.16 -31.60 -0.88
CA TYR A 355 -27.79 -32.25 -2.13
C TYR A 355 -28.97 -32.22 -3.08
N LYS A 356 -28.74 -32.50 -4.37
CA LYS A 356 -29.84 -32.81 -5.27
C LYS A 356 -30.51 -34.13 -4.86
N ASN A 357 -31.81 -34.23 -5.12
CA ASN A 357 -32.48 -35.53 -5.07
C ASN A 357 -31.84 -36.49 -6.10
N HIS A 358 -31.62 -37.76 -5.73
CA HIS A 358 -30.98 -38.74 -6.62
C HIS A 358 -31.75 -38.99 -7.93
N LEU A 359 -33.07 -38.76 -7.94
CA LEU A 359 -33.93 -38.86 -9.13
C LEU A 359 -33.76 -37.68 -10.10
N SER A 360 -33.07 -36.61 -9.68
CA SER A 360 -32.78 -35.47 -10.54
C SER A 360 -31.65 -35.77 -11.53
N GLU A 361 -31.89 -35.50 -12.81
CA GLU A 361 -30.89 -35.62 -13.88
C GLU A 361 -29.83 -34.50 -13.85
N ILE A 362 -30.04 -33.47 -13.03
CA ILE A 362 -29.12 -32.32 -12.91
C ILE A 362 -27.79 -32.78 -12.32
N LYS A 363 -26.67 -32.33 -12.88
CA LYS A 363 -25.33 -32.55 -12.32
C LYS A 363 -25.04 -31.50 -11.25
N ALA A 364 -25.50 -31.76 -10.03
CA ALA A 364 -25.22 -30.95 -8.85
C ALA A 364 -24.77 -31.85 -7.71
N ASP A 365 -23.73 -31.45 -6.98
CA ASP A 365 -23.19 -32.20 -5.86
C ASP A 365 -23.75 -31.63 -4.56
N ILE A 366 -23.24 -30.47 -4.12
CA ILE A 366 -23.75 -29.77 -2.94
C ILE A 366 -24.47 -28.50 -3.41
N LEU A 367 -25.75 -28.37 -3.07
CA LEU A 367 -26.58 -27.22 -3.40
C LEU A 367 -26.27 -26.02 -2.49
N ALA A 368 -26.22 -26.25 -1.17
CA ALA A 368 -25.82 -25.30 -0.15
C ALA A 368 -25.58 -26.03 1.19
N GLU A 369 -24.90 -25.36 2.11
CA GLU A 369 -24.67 -25.83 3.47
C GLU A 369 -25.22 -24.85 4.49
N LEU A 370 -25.72 -25.39 5.60
CA LEU A 370 -26.14 -24.64 6.77
C LEU A 370 -25.30 -25.08 7.96
N HIS A 371 -24.76 -24.12 8.70
CA HIS A 371 -24.02 -24.31 9.94
C HIS A 371 -24.70 -23.51 11.05
N VAL A 372 -24.44 -23.84 12.31
CA VAL A 372 -24.94 -23.04 13.43
C VAL A 372 -23.84 -22.48 14.32
N LYS A 373 -24.06 -21.24 14.76
CA LYS A 373 -23.31 -20.59 15.83
C LYS A 373 -24.19 -20.53 17.08
N ASP A 374 -23.77 -21.24 18.12
CA ASP A 374 -24.48 -21.27 19.41
C ASP A 374 -24.27 -19.95 20.17
N LEU A 375 -25.37 -19.31 20.59
CA LEU A 375 -25.36 -18.04 21.32
C LEU A 375 -25.47 -18.21 22.85
N GLY A 376 -25.53 -19.44 23.35
CA GLY A 376 -25.68 -19.77 24.78
C GLY A 376 -27.11 -19.56 25.34
N SER A 377 -27.91 -18.66 24.76
CA SER A 377 -29.22 -18.20 25.26
C SER A 377 -30.45 -18.98 24.73
N ASN A 378 -30.33 -20.29 24.49
CA ASN A 378 -31.34 -21.12 23.78
C ASN A 378 -31.61 -20.73 22.31
N TYR A 379 -30.81 -19.84 21.73
CA TYR A 379 -30.86 -19.48 20.32
C TYR A 379 -29.58 -19.88 19.58
N VAL A 380 -29.71 -20.04 18.27
CA VAL A 380 -28.61 -20.22 17.32
C VAL A 380 -28.76 -19.24 16.17
N ASP A 381 -27.63 -18.77 15.66
CA ASP A 381 -27.57 -18.13 14.35
C ASP A 381 -27.30 -19.22 13.30
N ILE A 382 -28.15 -19.30 12.28
CA ILE A 382 -27.97 -20.20 11.13
C ILE A 382 -27.17 -19.46 10.07
N ILE A 383 -26.04 -20.06 9.71
CA ILE A 383 -25.05 -19.53 8.79
C ILE A 383 -25.11 -20.34 7.50
N TRP A 384 -25.34 -19.67 6.39
CA TRP A 384 -25.29 -20.23 5.06
C TRP A 384 -23.86 -20.26 4.54
N LYS A 385 -23.49 -21.35 3.85
CA LYS A 385 -22.29 -21.43 3.02
C LYS A 385 -22.64 -21.94 1.62
N SER A 386 -21.81 -21.55 0.67
CA SER A 386 -21.96 -21.93 -0.73
C SER A 386 -21.87 -23.43 -0.93
N GLY A 387 -22.73 -23.95 -1.82
CA GLY A 387 -22.59 -25.28 -2.37
C GLY A 387 -21.41 -25.42 -3.31
N PHE A 388 -21.11 -26.67 -3.67
CA PHE A 388 -19.94 -27.03 -4.46
C PHE A 388 -20.33 -28.00 -5.58
N THR A 389 -19.73 -27.82 -6.75
CA THR A 389 -19.71 -28.83 -7.81
C THR A 389 -18.39 -28.72 -8.59
N PRO A 390 -17.71 -29.82 -8.93
CA PRO A 390 -16.48 -29.79 -9.73
C PRO A 390 -16.69 -29.26 -11.16
N SER A 391 -17.93 -29.25 -11.64
CA SER A 391 -18.29 -28.92 -13.03
C SER A 391 -18.44 -27.41 -13.30
N GLN A 392 -18.39 -26.57 -12.27
CA GLN A 392 -18.60 -25.12 -12.35
C GLN A 392 -17.51 -24.38 -11.59
N SER A 393 -17.18 -23.16 -12.01
CA SER A 393 -16.29 -22.31 -11.21
C SER A 393 -16.95 -21.89 -9.88
N LYS A 394 -16.16 -21.31 -8.96
CA LYS A 394 -16.64 -20.93 -7.61
C LYS A 394 -17.87 -20.02 -7.66
N MET A 395 -17.87 -19.04 -8.56
CA MET A 395 -18.95 -18.05 -8.72
C MET A 395 -20.01 -18.42 -9.77
N GLU A 396 -19.96 -19.62 -10.34
CA GLU A 396 -20.94 -20.11 -11.33
C GLU A 396 -21.96 -21.07 -10.70
N GLY A 397 -23.13 -21.21 -11.34
CA GLY A 397 -24.15 -22.20 -10.97
C GLY A 397 -25.16 -21.77 -9.91
N PHE A 398 -25.13 -20.51 -9.44
CA PHE A 398 -26.10 -19.95 -8.48
C PHE A 398 -27.48 -19.66 -9.11
N ASN A 399 -28.15 -20.70 -9.54
CA ASN A 399 -29.46 -20.64 -10.21
C ASN A 399 -30.56 -21.39 -9.43
N ASN A 400 -30.27 -21.78 -8.19
CA ASN A 400 -31.13 -22.58 -7.32
C ASN A 400 -31.39 -24.02 -7.81
N LEU A 401 -30.70 -24.46 -8.86
CA LEU A 401 -30.71 -25.83 -9.37
C LEU A 401 -29.38 -26.54 -9.15
N ILE A 402 -28.26 -25.84 -9.43
CA ILE A 402 -26.90 -26.38 -9.29
C ILE A 402 -26.30 -25.94 -7.95
N LYS A 403 -26.37 -24.65 -7.64
CA LYS A 403 -26.08 -24.07 -6.32
C LYS A 403 -27.24 -23.17 -5.93
N TRP A 404 -27.61 -23.22 -4.66
CA TRP A 404 -28.63 -22.35 -4.10
C TRP A 404 -28.05 -20.99 -3.76
N ARG A 405 -28.83 -19.94 -3.99
CA ARG A 405 -28.53 -18.58 -3.53
C ARG A 405 -28.90 -18.42 -2.06
N VAL A 406 -28.32 -17.42 -1.39
CA VAL A 406 -28.57 -17.10 0.01
C VAL A 406 -30.04 -16.72 0.21
N ASP A 407 -30.54 -15.79 -0.58
CA ASP A 407 -31.95 -15.36 -0.56
C ASP A 407 -32.95 -16.50 -0.79
N TYR A 408 -32.67 -17.37 -1.76
CA TYR A 408 -33.48 -18.56 -2.03
C TYR A 408 -33.46 -19.54 -0.86
N THR A 409 -32.27 -19.82 -0.31
CA THR A 409 -32.14 -20.76 0.81
C THR A 409 -32.87 -20.23 2.05
N HIS A 410 -32.73 -18.94 2.34
CA HIS A 410 -33.46 -18.26 3.40
C HIS A 410 -34.98 -18.38 3.20
N HIS A 411 -35.48 -18.02 2.02
CA HIS A 411 -36.90 -18.09 1.69
C HIS A 411 -37.44 -19.53 1.83
N TRP A 412 -36.74 -20.52 1.30
CA TRP A 412 -37.14 -21.92 1.39
C TRP A 412 -37.17 -22.43 2.84
N ILE A 413 -36.23 -22.02 3.69
CA ILE A 413 -36.24 -22.39 5.11
C ILE A 413 -37.48 -21.81 5.82
N VAL A 414 -37.73 -20.52 5.64
CA VAL A 414 -38.78 -19.78 6.36
C VAL A 414 -40.17 -20.16 5.88
N GLU A 415 -40.35 -20.31 4.56
CA GLU A 415 -41.66 -20.52 3.95
C GLU A 415 -42.02 -21.98 3.76
N ASP A 416 -41.05 -22.88 3.57
CA ASP A 416 -41.32 -24.28 3.29
C ASP A 416 -40.87 -25.20 4.43
N PHE A 417 -39.58 -25.19 4.74
CA PHE A 417 -38.99 -26.21 5.59
C PHE A 417 -39.49 -26.13 7.03
N ILE A 418 -39.33 -24.99 7.70
CA ILE A 418 -39.78 -24.82 9.09
C ILE A 418 -41.29 -25.04 9.22
N PRO A 419 -42.17 -24.41 8.40
CA PRO A 419 -43.61 -24.64 8.49
C PRO A 419 -44.00 -26.12 8.32
N TYR A 420 -43.27 -26.87 7.48
CA TYR A 420 -43.51 -28.29 7.29
C TYR A 420 -43.20 -29.12 8.54
N LEU A 421 -42.12 -28.79 9.27
CA LEU A 421 -41.81 -29.44 10.55
C LEU A 421 -42.95 -29.27 11.56
N PHE A 422 -43.45 -28.04 11.70
CA PHE A 422 -44.59 -27.74 12.58
C PHE A 422 -45.88 -28.44 12.11
N TYR A 423 -46.07 -28.60 10.80
CA TYR A 423 -47.20 -29.36 10.27
C TYR A 423 -47.12 -30.85 10.64
N LEU A 424 -45.94 -31.47 10.56
CA LEU A 424 -45.75 -32.86 10.96
C LEU A 424 -46.02 -33.06 12.45
N ASP A 425 -45.56 -32.14 13.30
CA ASP A 425 -45.84 -32.14 14.73
C ASP A 425 -47.33 -31.95 15.03
N TYR A 426 -48.00 -31.04 14.32
CA TYR A 426 -49.46 -30.88 14.38
C TYR A 426 -50.19 -32.19 14.08
N LEU A 427 -49.76 -32.94 13.06
CA LEU A 427 -50.37 -34.23 12.70
C LEU A 427 -50.14 -35.30 13.78
N ARG A 428 -48.92 -35.37 14.34
CA ARG A 428 -48.56 -36.32 15.39
C ARG A 428 -49.34 -36.08 16.68
N ASN A 429 -49.43 -34.83 17.13
CA ASN A 429 -50.13 -34.45 18.37
C ASN A 429 -51.65 -34.66 18.26
N ARG A 430 -52.22 -34.56 17.06
CA ARG A 430 -53.63 -34.90 16.80
C ARG A 430 -53.93 -36.40 16.90
N GLY A 431 -52.95 -37.26 16.66
CA GLY A 431 -53.08 -38.71 16.87
C GLY A 431 -53.22 -39.09 18.35
N LEU A 432 -52.64 -38.29 19.24
CA LEU A 432 -52.69 -38.47 20.70
C LEU A 432 -53.99 -37.89 21.31
N LEU A 433 -54.54 -36.82 20.73
CA LEU A 433 -55.81 -36.22 21.15
C LEU A 433 -56.94 -36.58 20.16
N LYS A 434 -57.77 -37.57 20.49
CA LYS A 434 -58.97 -38.00 19.72
C LYS A 434 -59.96 -36.85 19.43
N THR A 435 -59.63 -35.97 18.48
CA THR A 435 -60.54 -34.93 17.97
C THR A 435 -61.25 -35.45 16.73
N LEU A 436 -62.27 -36.28 16.99
CA LEU A 436 -63.02 -37.08 16.00
C LEU A 436 -63.84 -36.28 14.95
N PHE A 437 -63.92 -34.94 15.01
CA PHE A 437 -64.93 -34.18 14.24
C PHE A 437 -64.42 -32.95 13.46
N ARG A 438 -63.11 -32.71 13.31
CA ARG A 438 -62.59 -31.63 12.44
C ARG A 438 -61.80 -32.20 11.25
N LYS A 439 -62.15 -31.82 10.01
CA LYS A 439 -61.38 -32.18 8.80
C LYS A 439 -59.89 -31.84 8.99
N LYS A 440 -58.99 -32.75 8.58
CA LYS A 440 -57.54 -32.55 8.60
C LYS A 440 -57.21 -31.33 7.73
N LYS A 441 -56.44 -30.37 8.27
CA LYS A 441 -55.94 -29.26 7.46
C LYS A 441 -54.90 -29.81 6.47
N THR A 442 -54.99 -29.40 5.22
CA THR A 442 -53.92 -29.61 4.23
C THR A 442 -52.68 -28.80 4.64
N TYR A 443 -51.51 -29.20 4.15
CA TYR A 443 -50.27 -28.45 4.41
C TYR A 443 -50.39 -27.01 3.92
N GLU A 444 -50.91 -26.78 2.71
CA GLU A 444 -51.11 -25.42 2.17
C GLU A 444 -51.96 -24.54 3.10
N LYS A 445 -53.05 -25.08 3.65
CA LYS A 445 -53.90 -24.34 4.58
C LYS A 445 -53.19 -24.07 5.91
N PHE A 446 -52.35 -24.99 6.37
CA PHE A 446 -51.54 -24.79 7.57
C PHE A 446 -50.49 -23.70 7.34
N LYS A 447 -49.76 -23.76 6.21
CA LYS A 447 -48.73 -22.80 5.82
C LYS A 447 -49.28 -21.37 5.76
N CYS A 448 -50.45 -21.15 5.16
CA CYS A 448 -51.07 -19.81 5.11
C CYS A 448 -51.40 -19.20 6.50
N GLU A 449 -51.56 -20.03 7.53
CA GLU A 449 -51.84 -19.58 8.90
C GLU A 449 -50.57 -19.55 9.77
N PHE A 450 -49.44 -20.06 9.27
CA PHE A 450 -48.19 -20.14 10.00
C PHE A 450 -47.48 -18.79 9.98
N SER A 451 -46.95 -18.38 11.14
CA SER A 451 -46.09 -17.22 11.27
C SER A 451 -44.85 -17.61 12.06
N SER A 452 -43.68 -17.49 11.43
CA SER A 452 -42.38 -17.84 11.99
C SER A 452 -42.04 -16.99 13.24
N GLN A 453 -42.47 -15.72 13.25
CA GLN A 453 -42.28 -14.81 14.38
C GLN A 453 -42.92 -15.31 15.69
N ASN A 454 -44.06 -16.01 15.59
CA ASN A 454 -44.73 -16.57 16.77
C ASN A 454 -43.91 -17.66 17.48
N TYR A 455 -42.87 -18.17 16.83
CA TYR A 455 -41.99 -19.22 17.34
C TYR A 455 -40.57 -18.72 17.63
N GLY A 456 -40.37 -17.38 17.70
CA GLY A 456 -39.07 -16.78 17.99
C GLY A 456 -38.07 -16.87 16.85
N ILE A 457 -38.53 -17.09 15.61
CA ILE A 457 -37.66 -17.09 14.43
C ILE A 457 -37.55 -15.66 13.92
N GLU A 458 -36.33 -15.16 13.84
CA GLU A 458 -36.00 -13.83 13.36
C GLU A 458 -35.32 -13.96 11.99
N SER A 459 -35.99 -13.44 10.95
CA SER A 459 -35.36 -13.17 9.66
C SER A 459 -34.39 -12.00 9.83
N LEU A 460 -33.17 -12.15 9.32
CA LEU A 460 -32.10 -11.15 9.43
C LEU A 460 -31.78 -10.50 8.08
N GLU A 461 -32.77 -10.47 7.18
CA GLU A 461 -32.70 -9.72 5.91
C GLU A 461 -32.80 -8.22 6.18
N PHE A 462 -31.86 -7.43 5.66
CA PHE A 462 -31.93 -5.97 5.69
C PHE A 462 -32.89 -5.44 4.62
N TYR A 463 -33.65 -4.40 4.96
CA TYR A 463 -34.61 -3.74 4.06
C TYR A 463 -34.04 -2.48 3.40
#